data_AF-A0A4V3SD13-F1
#
_entry.id   AF-A0A4V3SD13-F1
#
_cell.length_a   1.000
_cell.length_b   1.000
_cell.length_c   1.000
_cell.angle_alpha   90.00
_cell.angle_beta   90.00
_cell.angle_gamma   90.00
#
_symmetry.space_group_name_H-M   'P 1'
#
loop_
_entity.id
_entity.type
_entity.pdbx_description
1 polymer ?
#
loop_
_entity_poly.entity_id
_entity_poly.type
_entity_poly.pdbx_seq_one_letter_code
_entity_poly.pdbx_strand_id
1 'polypeptide(L)'
;MNEHETEEGTPPDINLYNFDDPQFQSCRYVLTSPRSLEACARLNIRPVELLFKSKEEFSATYKNVSEKKLEEMFVQHENARKEKLTKARLERARLTKRYTNTASRNSTDPGRKPSSVEHSRQTESSSKSATIKADLIQNLPDRCHSAQQTLPEKYQNLLNKLPPQEVKRLRLAHQRCLQHAAQLPRTQSLDRVENRNSNMSTPREKSRRRSLVRWVPKGLNSPTDTRTGDGPTNDPSCRSSTTKDGEFWLRKCHQEDEQSDRLKYCMEERERKSERLLEKNERERRRNLRNAHEERERRLRQAQERRRELEKMLETYRRELQEAREITHQRARERAYLRSSEEQLRKVQDRQQREQHIRENAKIIQQRQEEWRRAAEAMQKQKEEHVQKFLEEREAKIQESRNLAQAAEQLRAEMQRVYNLDSFDKKAQHVALVNELGLGGAST
;
A
#
# COMPACT_ATOMS: atom_id res chain seq x y z
N MET A 1 29.94 -25.92 9.90
CA MET A 1 30.50 -25.23 8.73
C MET A 1 30.01 -26.00 7.53
N ASN A 2 28.96 -25.51 6.86
CA ASN A 2 28.44 -26.16 5.67
C ASN A 2 28.94 -25.36 4.47
N GLU A 3 30.04 -25.83 3.92
CA GLU A 3 30.54 -25.44 2.60
C GLU A 3 29.67 -26.18 1.58
N HIS A 4 28.72 -25.47 0.98
CA HIS A 4 28.21 -25.86 -0.33
C HIS A 4 29.07 -25.12 -1.37
N GLU A 5 30.16 -25.77 -1.75
CA GLU A 5 30.77 -25.54 -3.05
C GLU A 5 29.75 -25.96 -4.12
N THR A 6 29.04 -25.00 -4.70
CA THR A 6 28.31 -25.20 -5.95
C THR A 6 29.19 -24.75 -7.10
N GLU A 7 29.57 -25.73 -7.91
CA GLU A 7 29.81 -25.74 -9.35
C GLU A 7 30.14 -24.41 -10.07
N GLU A 8 31.21 -24.50 -10.86
CA GLU A 8 31.78 -23.50 -11.74
C GLU A 8 30.76 -22.69 -12.57
N GLY A 9 30.90 -21.36 -12.52
CA GLY A 9 30.72 -20.49 -13.68
C GLY A 9 29.60 -19.46 -13.62
N THR A 10 28.48 -19.72 -12.93
CA THR A 10 27.33 -18.79 -12.91
C THR A 10 27.13 -18.15 -11.54
N PRO A 11 27.25 -16.81 -11.41
CA PRO A 11 26.98 -16.14 -10.15
C PRO A 11 25.52 -16.37 -9.72
N PRO A 12 25.25 -16.61 -8.42
CA PRO A 12 23.89 -16.82 -7.91
C PRO A 12 22.99 -15.64 -8.25
N ASP A 13 21.73 -15.86 -8.64
CA ASP A 13 20.78 -14.77 -8.99
C ASP A 13 20.21 -14.07 -7.74
N ILE A 14 20.93 -13.04 -7.30
CA ILE A 14 20.62 -12.18 -6.17
C ILE A 14 19.99 -10.90 -6.69
N ASN A 15 18.74 -10.67 -6.29
CA ASN A 15 17.87 -9.59 -6.71
C ASN A 15 17.28 -8.84 -5.50
N LEU A 16 16.54 -7.75 -5.75
CA LEU A 16 15.99 -6.87 -4.70
C LEU A 16 14.94 -7.53 -3.77
N TYR A 17 14.51 -8.76 -4.05
CA TYR A 17 13.53 -9.49 -3.24
C TYR A 17 14.17 -10.58 -2.37
N ASN A 18 15.29 -11.16 -2.80
CA ASN A 18 15.94 -12.28 -2.10
C ASN A 18 17.32 -11.94 -1.51
N PHE A 19 17.87 -10.74 -1.72
CA PHE A 19 19.21 -10.38 -1.22
C PHE A 19 19.37 -10.38 0.32
N ASP A 20 18.26 -10.31 1.07
CA ASP A 20 18.26 -10.38 2.53
C ASP A 20 18.14 -11.84 3.06
N ASP A 21 18.04 -12.84 2.18
CA ASP A 21 17.87 -14.23 2.60
C ASP A 21 19.15 -14.77 3.28
N PRO A 22 19.04 -15.61 4.34
CA PRO A 22 20.19 -16.16 5.06
C PRO A 22 21.22 -16.88 4.17
N GLN A 23 20.76 -17.48 3.06
CA GLN A 23 21.60 -18.18 2.09
C GLN A 23 22.59 -17.28 1.34
N PHE A 24 22.36 -15.96 1.28
CA PHE A 24 23.22 -15.00 0.56
C PHE A 24 24.00 -14.07 1.49
N GLN A 25 23.85 -14.17 2.81
CA GLN A 25 24.53 -13.29 3.78
C GLN A 25 26.06 -13.43 3.74
N SER A 26 26.58 -14.61 3.41
CA SER A 26 28.02 -14.87 3.25
C SER A 26 28.50 -14.73 1.79
N CYS A 27 27.63 -14.35 0.86
CA CYS A 27 27.98 -14.23 -0.55
C CYS A 27 28.88 -13.00 -0.81
N ARG A 28 29.85 -13.13 -1.73
CA ARG A 28 30.72 -12.04 -2.14
C ARG A 28 29.97 -10.90 -2.85
N TYR A 29 28.83 -11.20 -3.48
CA TYR A 29 28.07 -10.25 -4.29
C TYR A 29 26.79 -9.83 -3.58
N VAL A 30 26.45 -8.54 -3.65
CA VAL A 30 25.24 -7.97 -3.04
C VAL A 30 24.02 -8.09 -3.95
N LEU A 31 24.20 -7.82 -5.25
CA LEU A 31 23.19 -7.99 -6.28
C LEU A 31 23.90 -8.47 -7.55
N THR A 32 23.31 -9.43 -8.23
CA THR A 32 23.83 -10.00 -9.49
C THR A 32 22.78 -9.92 -10.60
N SER A 33 21.51 -9.74 -10.25
CA SER A 33 20.41 -9.60 -11.20
C SER A 33 20.56 -8.30 -12.02
N PRO A 34 20.71 -8.36 -13.36
CA PRO A 34 20.93 -7.18 -14.19
C PRO A 34 19.83 -6.12 -14.03
N ARG A 35 18.56 -6.55 -13.89
CA ARG A 35 17.41 -5.64 -13.72
C ARG A 35 17.41 -4.96 -12.35
N SER A 36 17.92 -5.63 -11.33
CA SER A 36 18.08 -5.04 -10.00
C SER A 36 19.21 -4.01 -9.99
N LEU A 37 20.34 -4.33 -10.64
CA LEU A 37 21.45 -3.40 -10.81
C LEU A 37 21.05 -2.17 -11.63
N GLU A 38 20.30 -2.35 -12.72
CA GLU A 38 19.77 -1.25 -13.54
C GLU A 38 18.82 -0.35 -12.73
N ALA A 39 17.94 -0.93 -11.91
CA ALA A 39 17.03 -0.16 -11.05
C ALA A 39 17.80 0.69 -10.02
N CYS A 40 18.83 0.12 -9.40
CA CYS A 40 19.72 0.83 -8.49
C CYS A 40 20.47 1.97 -9.19
N ALA A 41 21.02 1.69 -10.39
CA ALA A 41 21.76 2.68 -11.18
C ALA A 41 20.89 3.89 -11.58
N ARG A 42 19.64 3.66 -12.02
CA ARG A 42 18.71 4.74 -12.38
C ARG A 42 18.29 5.64 -11.22
N LEU A 43 18.37 5.13 -10.00
CA LEU A 43 18.03 5.86 -8.77
C LEU A 43 19.26 6.39 -8.05
N ASN A 44 20.47 6.20 -8.60
CA ASN A 44 21.74 6.52 -7.95
C ASN A 44 21.88 5.87 -6.55
N ILE A 45 21.33 4.67 -6.37
CA ILE A 45 21.42 3.90 -5.13
C ILE A 45 22.54 2.88 -5.28
N ARG A 46 23.51 2.88 -4.35
CA ARG A 46 24.51 1.81 -4.30
C ARG A 46 23.91 0.55 -3.66
N PRO A 47 24.08 -0.65 -4.23
CA PRO A 47 23.53 -1.89 -3.66
C PRO A 47 23.90 -2.12 -2.20
N VAL A 48 25.13 -1.78 -1.80
CA VAL A 48 25.63 -1.87 -0.42
C VAL A 48 24.85 -1.01 0.58
N GLU A 49 24.17 0.05 0.13
CA GLU A 49 23.35 0.92 0.99
C GLU A 49 22.00 0.30 1.33
N LEU A 50 21.59 -0.75 0.63
CA LEU A 50 20.33 -1.45 0.88
C LEU A 50 20.47 -2.53 1.95
N LEU A 51 21.71 -2.94 2.27
CA LEU A 51 22.01 -3.93 3.28
C LEU A 51 21.64 -3.43 4.68
N PHE A 52 21.01 -4.30 5.45
CA PHE A 52 20.74 -4.05 6.86
C PHE A 52 22.07 -3.97 7.62
N LYS A 53 22.21 -2.95 8.47
CA LYS A 53 23.31 -2.83 9.42
C LYS A 53 22.76 -3.03 10.81
N SER A 54 23.41 -3.87 11.61
CA SER A 54 22.97 -4.07 13.00
C SER A 54 23.18 -2.79 13.82
N LYS A 55 22.45 -2.67 14.94
CA LYS A 55 22.64 -1.54 15.86
C LYS A 55 24.08 -1.49 16.41
N GLU A 56 24.73 -2.65 16.53
CA GLU A 56 26.13 -2.80 16.99
C GLU A 56 27.14 -2.29 15.94
N GLU A 57 26.93 -2.61 14.67
CA GLU A 57 27.75 -2.08 13.57
C GLU A 57 27.57 -0.57 13.40
N PHE A 58 26.34 -0.09 13.58
CA PHE A 58 26.01 1.32 13.51
C PHE A 58 26.62 2.10 14.67
N SER A 59 26.57 1.57 15.90
CA SER A 59 27.18 2.19 17.08
C SER A 59 28.70 2.25 16.99
N ALA A 60 29.34 1.21 16.43
CA ALA A 60 30.78 1.18 16.20
C ALA A 60 31.28 2.31 15.29
N THR A 61 30.42 2.81 14.40
CA THR A 61 30.73 3.91 13.47
C THR A 61 30.62 5.29 14.16
N TYR A 62 29.81 5.41 15.21
CA TYR A 62 29.50 6.67 15.89
C TYR A 62 29.79 6.59 17.40
N LYS A 63 31.07 6.41 17.76
CA LYS A 63 31.51 6.18 19.16
C LYS A 63 31.35 7.38 20.11
N ASN A 64 31.14 8.59 19.59
CA ASN A 64 31.15 9.84 20.37
C ASN A 64 29.76 10.50 20.51
N VAL A 65 28.68 9.77 20.24
CA VAL A 65 27.30 10.29 20.26
C VAL A 65 26.54 9.69 21.45
N SER A 66 25.70 10.48 22.11
CA SER A 66 24.87 10.00 23.23
C SER A 66 23.95 8.87 22.78
N GLU A 67 23.72 7.88 23.64
CA GLU A 67 22.96 6.66 23.31
C GLU A 67 21.56 6.97 22.75
N LYS A 68 20.89 7.96 23.35
CA LYS A 68 19.58 8.43 22.87
C LYS A 68 19.64 9.02 21.47
N LYS A 69 20.68 9.80 21.17
CA LYS A 69 20.84 10.42 19.84
C LYS A 69 21.27 9.38 18.80
N LEU A 70 22.05 8.39 19.21
CA LEU A 70 22.46 7.26 18.37
C LEU A 70 21.24 6.43 17.95
N GLU A 71 20.31 6.15 18.87
CA GLU A 71 19.06 5.45 18.56
C GLU A 71 18.22 6.23 17.54
N GLU A 72 18.07 7.54 17.72
CA GLU A 72 17.36 8.40 16.75
C GLU A 72 18.00 8.32 15.35
N MET A 73 19.33 8.41 15.27
CA MET A 73 20.05 8.33 14.00
C MET A 73 19.96 6.93 13.37
N PHE A 74 19.95 5.86 14.17
CA PHE A 74 19.77 4.51 13.68
C PHE A 74 18.38 4.31 13.08
N VAL A 75 17.33 4.79 13.75
CA VAL A 75 15.95 4.75 13.23
C VAL A 75 15.84 5.54 11.93
N GLN A 76 16.44 6.73 11.85
CA GLN A 76 16.47 7.52 10.61
C GLN A 76 17.21 6.80 9.49
N HIS A 77 18.36 6.19 9.79
CA HIS A 77 19.14 5.40 8.84
C HIS A 77 18.34 4.21 8.30
N GLU A 78 17.68 3.43 9.17
CA GLU A 78 16.86 2.29 8.76
C GLU A 78 15.62 2.72 7.96
N ASN A 79 15.00 3.84 8.31
CA ASN A 79 13.88 4.38 7.55
C ASN A 79 14.32 4.82 6.15
N ALA A 80 15.45 5.53 6.04
CA ALA A 80 16.03 5.93 4.75
C ALA A 80 16.41 4.72 3.90
N ARG A 81 16.98 3.67 4.51
CA ARG A 81 17.28 2.39 3.84
C ARG A 81 16.01 1.75 3.27
N LYS A 82 14.95 1.63 4.07
CA LYS A 82 13.66 1.04 3.65
C LYS A 82 13.01 1.83 2.52
N GLU A 83 13.09 3.16 2.58
CA GLU A 83 12.57 4.02 1.52
C GLU A 83 13.34 3.80 0.20
N LYS A 84 14.68 3.82 0.24
CA LYS A 84 15.54 3.50 -0.90
C LYS A 84 15.22 2.13 -1.48
N LEU A 85 15.09 1.11 -0.63
CA LEU A 85 14.75 -0.25 -1.04
C LEU A 85 13.38 -0.34 -1.74
N THR A 86 12.38 0.38 -1.20
CA THR A 86 11.03 0.43 -1.79
C THR A 86 11.06 1.07 -3.17
N LYS A 87 11.78 2.20 -3.32
CA LYS A 87 11.96 2.87 -4.62
C LYS A 87 12.66 1.95 -5.63
N ALA A 88 13.73 1.27 -5.22
CA ALA A 88 14.45 0.34 -6.08
C ALA A 88 13.58 -0.85 -6.54
N ARG A 89 12.77 -1.44 -5.64
CA ARG A 89 11.83 -2.51 -5.98
C ARG A 89 10.78 -2.04 -6.99
N LEU A 90 10.26 -0.82 -6.84
CA LEU A 90 9.30 -0.24 -7.78
C LEU A 90 9.91 -0.02 -9.16
N GLU A 91 11.13 0.52 -9.24
CA GLU A 91 11.83 0.70 -10.51
C GLU A 91 12.13 -0.64 -11.20
N ARG A 92 12.57 -1.66 -10.45
CA ARG A 92 12.74 -3.01 -11.02
C ARG A 92 11.44 -3.56 -11.59
N ALA A 93 10.30 -3.36 -10.92
CA ALA A 93 9.00 -3.77 -11.43
C ALA A 93 8.64 -3.02 -12.72
N ARG A 94 8.94 -1.72 -12.81
CA ARG A 94 8.76 -0.91 -14.04
C ARG A 94 9.64 -1.42 -15.17
N LEU A 95 10.92 -1.70 -14.91
CA LEU A 95 11.83 -2.30 -15.88
C LEU A 95 11.30 -3.64 -16.39
N THR A 96 10.91 -4.53 -15.47
CA THR A 96 10.37 -5.85 -15.83
C THR A 96 9.18 -5.73 -16.77
N LYS A 97 8.22 -4.84 -16.49
CA LYS A 97 7.07 -4.58 -17.36
C LYS A 97 7.46 -4.01 -18.73
N ARG A 98 8.46 -3.11 -18.79
CA ARG A 98 8.95 -2.57 -20.06
C ARG A 98 9.56 -3.67 -20.93
N TYR A 99 10.45 -4.49 -20.36
CA TYR A 99 11.12 -5.57 -21.09
C TYR A 99 10.15 -6.68 -21.54
N THR A 100 9.10 -6.99 -20.77
CA THR A 100 8.06 -7.94 -21.23
C THR A 100 7.23 -7.38 -22.38
N ASN A 101 6.91 -6.08 -22.36
CA ASN A 101 6.13 -5.44 -23.41
C ASN A 101 6.92 -5.26 -24.71
N THR A 102 8.23 -5.03 -24.64
CA THR A 102 9.09 -4.96 -25.83
C THR A 102 9.35 -6.34 -26.43
N ALA A 103 9.51 -7.38 -25.59
CA ALA A 103 9.64 -8.76 -26.07
C ALA A 103 8.37 -9.26 -26.79
N SER A 104 7.18 -8.86 -26.32
CA SER A 104 5.90 -9.20 -26.97
C SER A 104 5.70 -8.49 -28.31
N ARG A 105 6.24 -7.27 -28.50
CA ARG A 105 6.14 -6.52 -29.77
C ARG A 105 7.12 -6.97 -30.85
N ASN A 106 8.21 -7.63 -30.47
CA ASN A 106 9.25 -8.10 -31.39
C ASN A 106 9.08 -9.58 -31.81
N SER A 107 7.96 -10.23 -31.44
CA SER A 107 7.67 -11.64 -31.77
C SER A 107 6.92 -11.85 -33.09
N THR A 108 6.61 -10.79 -33.83
CA THR A 108 6.06 -10.86 -35.19
C THR A 108 7.01 -10.16 -36.14
N ASP A 109 8.03 -10.87 -36.62
CA ASP A 109 8.65 -10.78 -37.96
C ASP A 109 10.05 -11.44 -37.98
N PRO A 110 10.24 -12.65 -38.55
CA PRO A 110 11.56 -13.23 -38.77
C PRO A 110 12.11 -12.67 -40.10
N GLY A 111 12.43 -11.37 -40.13
CA GLY A 111 12.58 -10.70 -41.42
C GLY A 111 13.35 -9.40 -41.47
N ARG A 112 14.22 -9.06 -40.50
CA ARG A 112 15.04 -7.85 -40.65
C ARG A 112 16.45 -7.97 -40.07
N LYS A 113 17.42 -8.05 -40.98
CA LYS A 113 18.86 -7.93 -40.69
C LYS A 113 19.18 -6.55 -40.08
N PRO A 114 20.17 -6.45 -39.18
CA PRO A 114 20.60 -5.17 -38.63
C PRO A 114 21.53 -4.47 -39.63
N SER A 115 21.10 -3.36 -40.22
CA SER A 115 22.03 -2.45 -40.92
C SER A 115 22.65 -1.52 -39.90
N SER A 116 23.95 -1.75 -39.67
CA SER A 116 24.93 -0.73 -39.29
C SER A 116 24.70 0.55 -40.11
N VAL A 117 24.90 1.71 -39.46
CA VAL A 117 25.68 2.86 -39.95
C VAL A 117 25.55 3.98 -38.92
N GLU A 118 26.68 4.30 -38.30
CA GLU A 118 26.96 5.55 -37.60
C GLU A 118 26.65 6.76 -38.49
N HIS A 119 26.34 7.93 -37.92
CA HIS A 119 27.07 9.16 -38.24
C HIS A 119 26.80 10.22 -37.17
N SER A 120 27.92 10.69 -36.63
CA SER A 120 28.13 11.84 -35.79
C SER A 120 27.54 13.14 -36.39
N ARG A 121 27.04 14.04 -35.55
CA ARG A 121 27.39 15.47 -35.58
C ARG A 121 26.87 16.21 -34.35
N GLN A 122 27.83 16.76 -33.62
CA GLN A 122 27.70 17.92 -32.74
C GLN A 122 27.28 19.15 -33.55
N THR A 123 26.52 20.07 -32.96
CA THR A 123 26.83 21.51 -32.90
C THR A 123 25.94 22.20 -31.86
N GLU A 124 26.54 23.20 -31.25
CA GLU A 124 26.20 23.90 -30.02
C GLU A 124 25.17 25.04 -30.16
N SER A 125 24.92 25.67 -29.00
CA SER A 125 24.36 27.01 -28.78
C SER A 125 22.83 27.13 -28.84
N SER A 126 22.13 27.93 -28.04
CA SER A 126 22.43 28.74 -26.86
C SER A 126 21.09 29.29 -26.38
N SER A 127 20.94 29.37 -25.05
CA SER A 127 20.07 30.28 -24.27
C SER A 127 18.62 30.54 -24.72
N LYS A 128 17.67 30.15 -23.86
CA LYS A 128 16.84 31.10 -23.06
C LYS A 128 15.90 30.36 -22.10
N SER A 129 16.17 30.61 -20.82
CA SER A 129 15.26 30.82 -19.70
C SER A 129 13.76 30.62 -19.94
N ALA A 130 13.17 29.72 -19.16
CA ALA A 130 11.82 29.89 -18.62
C ALA A 130 11.64 29.05 -17.35
N THR A 131 11.99 29.68 -16.22
CA THR A 131 11.35 29.49 -14.92
C THR A 131 9.84 29.40 -15.11
N ILE A 132 9.18 28.35 -14.60
CA ILE A 132 7.79 28.37 -14.11
C ILE A 132 7.50 27.01 -13.44
N LYS A 133 7.25 27.11 -12.12
CA LYS A 133 6.47 26.22 -11.24
C LYS A 133 7.16 24.95 -10.71
N ALA A 134 8.13 25.17 -9.84
CA ALA A 134 8.00 24.65 -8.48
C ALA A 134 6.86 25.40 -7.80
N ASP A 135 5.73 24.73 -7.56
CA ASP A 135 4.67 25.10 -6.58
C ASP A 135 3.46 24.19 -6.84
N LEU A 136 3.51 22.94 -6.36
CA LEU A 136 2.29 22.19 -5.98
C LEU A 136 2.58 20.93 -5.16
N ILE A 137 3.41 20.98 -4.11
CA ILE A 137 3.32 20.03 -2.99
C ILE A 137 3.69 20.78 -1.70
N GLN A 138 2.85 21.74 -1.33
CA GLN A 138 2.64 22.12 0.07
C GLN A 138 1.15 21.94 0.34
N ASN A 139 0.85 21.43 1.54
CA ASN A 139 -0.46 21.05 2.06
C ASN A 139 -0.83 19.55 1.89
N LEU A 140 -0.03 18.70 2.52
CA LEU A 140 -0.58 17.55 3.26
C LEU A 140 0.05 17.61 4.67
N PRO A 141 -0.76 17.63 5.74
CA PRO A 141 -0.24 17.95 7.06
C PRO A 141 0.70 16.86 7.58
N ASP A 142 1.90 17.29 7.96
CA ASP A 142 2.79 16.63 8.90
C ASP A 142 2.00 16.25 10.15
N ARG A 143 1.74 14.96 10.33
CA ARG A 143 1.37 14.43 11.63
C ARG A 143 1.95 13.06 11.82
N CYS A 144 3.27 12.97 11.91
CA CYS A 144 3.95 11.84 12.53
C CYS A 144 5.37 12.26 12.91
N HIS A 145 5.56 12.97 14.02
CA HIS A 145 6.75 12.85 14.89
C HIS A 145 6.46 13.41 16.29
N SER A 146 6.00 12.53 17.17
CA SER A 146 6.50 12.36 18.55
C SER A 146 5.57 11.38 19.25
N ALA A 147 5.92 10.09 19.20
CA ALA A 147 5.31 9.10 20.08
C ALA A 147 5.92 9.25 21.50
N GLN A 148 5.68 10.40 22.14
CA GLN A 148 5.24 10.31 23.52
C GLN A 148 3.78 9.90 23.42
N GLN A 149 3.51 8.66 23.82
CA GLN A 149 2.19 8.04 23.78
C GLN A 149 1.17 8.93 24.52
N THR A 150 0.56 9.85 23.78
CA THR A 150 -0.65 10.55 24.18
C THR A 150 -1.77 9.85 23.44
N LEU A 151 -2.76 9.38 24.21
CA LEU A 151 -3.99 8.81 23.66
C LEU A 151 -4.57 9.78 22.61
N PRO A 152 -5.06 9.28 21.46
CA PRO A 152 -5.59 10.14 20.40
C PRO A 152 -6.58 11.17 20.95
N GLU A 153 -6.53 12.39 20.42
CA GLU A 153 -7.28 13.58 20.86
C GLU A 153 -8.79 13.34 21.08
N LYS A 154 -9.37 12.38 20.36
CA LYS A 154 -10.76 11.93 20.52
C LYS A 154 -11.06 11.29 21.88
N TYR A 155 -10.05 10.76 22.57
CA TYR A 155 -10.19 10.11 23.88
C TYR A 155 -9.83 11.02 25.06
N GLN A 156 -9.12 12.13 24.83
CA GLN A 156 -8.80 13.11 25.88
C GLN A 156 -10.07 13.79 26.43
N ASN A 157 -11.06 14.06 25.58
CA ASN A 157 -12.35 14.60 26.00
C ASN A 157 -13.19 13.63 26.85
N LEU A 158 -12.98 12.32 26.71
CA LEU A 158 -13.62 11.29 27.56
C LEU A 158 -12.87 11.13 28.88
N LEU A 159 -11.54 11.23 28.87
CA LEU A 159 -10.70 11.18 30.07
C LEU A 159 -10.89 12.39 30.99
N ASN A 160 -11.21 13.56 30.44
CA ASN A 160 -11.50 14.77 31.22
C ASN A 160 -12.87 14.75 31.93
N LYS A 161 -13.75 13.80 31.58
CA LYS A 161 -15.06 13.59 32.23
C LYS A 161 -15.04 12.52 33.31
N LEU A 162 -13.91 11.83 33.49
CA LEU A 162 -13.76 10.76 34.49
C LEU A 162 -13.08 11.31 35.76
N PRO A 163 -13.46 10.82 36.95
CA PRO A 163 -12.79 11.19 38.20
C PRO A 163 -11.27 10.90 38.13
N PRO A 164 -10.41 11.74 38.75
CA PRO A 164 -8.96 11.59 38.67
C PRO A 164 -8.41 10.22 39.10
N GLN A 165 -9.14 9.53 39.99
CA GLN A 165 -8.79 8.18 40.45
C GLN A 165 -8.99 7.11 39.36
N GLU A 166 -10.03 7.22 38.52
CA GLU A 166 -10.29 6.28 37.43
C GLU A 166 -9.29 6.47 36.28
N VAL A 167 -8.94 7.72 35.98
CA VAL A 167 -7.89 8.05 35.01
C VAL A 167 -6.54 7.42 35.39
N LYS A 168 -6.17 7.46 36.68
CA LYS A 168 -4.96 6.78 37.18
C LYS A 168 -5.06 5.25 37.03
N ARG A 169 -6.20 4.63 37.35
CA ARG A 169 -6.40 3.18 37.17
C ARG A 169 -6.29 2.75 35.71
N LEU A 170 -6.88 3.52 34.79
CA LEU A 170 -6.81 3.28 33.35
C LEU A 170 -5.38 3.39 32.81
N ARG A 171 -4.61 4.41 33.24
CA ARG A 171 -3.19 4.54 32.85
C ARG A 171 -2.34 3.38 33.36
N LEU A 172 -2.54 2.96 34.61
CA LEU A 172 -1.86 1.79 35.19
C LEU A 172 -2.22 0.48 34.47
N ALA A 173 -3.48 0.29 34.09
CA ALA A 173 -3.91 -0.87 33.32
C ALA A 173 -3.30 -0.89 31.91
N HIS A 174 -3.25 0.26 31.24
CA HIS A 174 -2.62 0.40 29.93
C HIS A 174 -1.12 0.09 29.98
N GLN A 175 -0.42 0.61 31.01
CA GLN A 175 1.00 0.36 31.23
C GLN A 175 1.30 -1.13 31.47
N ARG A 176 0.44 -1.83 32.24
CA ARG A 176 0.55 -3.28 32.45
C ARG A 176 0.32 -4.08 31.17
N CYS A 177 -0.62 -3.66 30.32
CA CYS A 177 -0.84 -4.28 29.01
C CYS A 177 0.38 -4.16 28.09
N LEU A 178 1.02 -2.99 28.04
CA LEU A 178 2.22 -2.77 27.25
C LEU A 178 3.41 -3.61 27.76
N GLN A 179 3.56 -3.72 29.08
CA GLN A 179 4.58 -4.59 29.68
C GLN A 179 4.34 -6.07 29.37
N HIS A 180 3.08 -6.52 29.39
CA HIS A 180 2.72 -7.89 29.01
C HIS A 180 2.93 -8.17 27.52
N ALA A 181 2.65 -7.20 26.65
CA ALA A 181 2.86 -7.32 25.21
C ALA A 181 4.35 -7.39 24.84
N ALA A 182 5.22 -6.74 25.62
CA ALA A 182 6.68 -6.77 25.42
C ALA A 182 7.34 -8.08 25.86
N GLN A 183 6.68 -8.90 26.69
CA GLN A 183 7.24 -10.14 27.25
C GLN A 183 6.84 -11.42 26.50
N LEU A 184 6.01 -11.33 25.45
CA LEU A 184 5.66 -12.50 24.64
C LEU A 184 6.76 -12.80 23.61
N PRO A 185 7.31 -14.03 23.54
CA PRO A 185 8.28 -14.40 22.53
C PRO A 185 7.62 -14.40 21.14
N ARG A 186 8.29 -13.78 20.17
CA ARG A 186 7.92 -13.83 18.74
C ARG A 186 7.98 -15.28 18.25
N THR A 187 6.84 -15.96 18.18
CA THR A 187 6.74 -17.22 17.44
C THR A 187 6.68 -16.96 15.94
N GLN A 188 7.43 -17.78 15.22
CA GLN A 188 7.61 -17.77 13.77
C GLN A 188 6.31 -18.02 13.00
N SER A 189 6.30 -17.49 11.78
CA SER A 189 5.35 -17.70 10.70
C SER A 189 5.06 -19.19 10.43
N LEU A 190 3.78 -19.54 10.25
CA LEU A 190 3.35 -20.75 9.57
C LEU A 190 2.09 -20.48 8.73
N ASP A 191 2.28 -20.37 7.42
CA ASP A 191 1.30 -20.78 6.42
C ASP A 191 1.41 -22.30 6.24
N ARG A 192 0.43 -23.09 6.72
CA ARG A 192 0.02 -24.37 6.09
C ARG A 192 -1.29 -24.94 6.66
N VAL A 193 -2.33 -24.78 5.84
CA VAL A 193 -3.44 -25.68 5.46
C VAL A 193 -3.82 -26.90 6.35
N GLU A 194 -5.13 -26.93 6.65
CA GLU A 194 -6.07 -28.04 6.87
C GLU A 194 -6.19 -28.84 8.19
N ASN A 195 -7.40 -28.72 8.74
CA ASN A 195 -8.32 -29.81 9.08
C ASN A 195 -7.92 -30.77 10.20
N ARG A 196 -8.42 -30.50 11.41
CA ARG A 196 -8.88 -31.54 12.34
C ARG A 196 -9.84 -30.96 13.39
N ASN A 197 -11.10 -31.40 13.29
CA ASN A 197 -12.04 -31.45 14.39
C ASN A 197 -11.48 -32.32 15.51
N SER A 198 -11.44 -31.80 16.74
CA SER A 198 -12.04 -32.39 17.94
C SER A 198 -11.45 -31.79 19.23
N ASN A 199 -12.35 -31.22 20.05
CA ASN A 199 -12.42 -31.32 21.52
C ASN A 199 -11.24 -30.89 22.45
N MET A 200 -11.65 -30.23 23.54
CA MET A 200 -10.98 -30.07 24.85
C MET A 200 -9.86 -29.00 24.92
N SER A 201 -9.73 -28.12 25.92
CA SER A 201 -10.36 -27.91 27.23
C SER A 201 -10.25 -26.43 27.66
N THR A 202 -11.14 -25.99 28.54
CA THR A 202 -11.07 -24.69 29.24
C THR A 202 -10.06 -24.71 30.40
N PRO A 203 -9.56 -23.55 30.87
CA PRO A 203 -8.53 -23.48 31.90
C PRO A 203 -9.12 -23.66 33.31
N ARG A 204 -8.40 -24.46 34.09
CA ARG A 204 -8.65 -24.84 35.48
C ARG A 204 -8.35 -23.67 36.42
N GLU A 205 -9.40 -23.09 36.99
CA GLU A 205 -9.31 -22.02 37.99
C GLU A 205 -9.04 -22.60 39.39
N LYS A 206 -8.15 -21.93 40.11
CA LYS A 206 -7.58 -22.33 41.41
C LYS A 206 -8.64 -22.24 42.51
N SER A 207 -9.14 -23.39 42.97
CA SER A 207 -10.00 -23.48 44.15
C SER A 207 -9.16 -23.54 45.44
N ARG A 208 -9.38 -22.56 46.30
CA ARG A 208 -8.89 -22.48 47.69
C ARG A 208 -9.41 -23.68 48.49
N ARG A 209 -8.49 -24.46 49.07
CA ARG A 209 -8.82 -25.46 50.10
C ARG A 209 -9.21 -24.73 51.39
N ARG A 210 -10.48 -24.85 51.80
CA ARG A 210 -10.92 -24.64 53.18
C ARG A 210 -11.10 -26.01 53.84
N SER A 211 -10.57 -26.10 55.05
CA SER A 211 -10.54 -27.22 55.97
C SER A 211 -11.89 -27.89 56.19
N LEU A 212 -11.92 -29.22 56.08
CA LEU A 212 -12.95 -30.05 56.69
C LEU A 212 -12.28 -30.97 57.72
N VAL A 213 -12.60 -30.73 58.98
CA VAL A 213 -12.17 -31.52 60.14
C VAL A 213 -12.80 -32.91 60.01
N ARG A 214 -11.97 -33.93 59.88
CA ARG A 214 -12.36 -35.35 59.85
C ARG A 214 -12.07 -35.93 61.23
N TRP A 215 -13.10 -36.17 62.04
CA TRP A 215 -13.00 -37.03 63.21
C TRP A 215 -13.08 -38.49 62.75
N VAL A 216 -12.03 -39.26 62.99
CA VAL A 216 -11.96 -40.71 62.83
C VAL A 216 -11.86 -41.32 64.23
N PRO A 217 -12.56 -42.44 64.53
CA PRO A 217 -12.42 -43.13 65.81
C PRO A 217 -11.09 -43.89 65.86
N LYS A 218 -10.31 -43.71 66.94
CA LYS A 218 -9.11 -44.49 67.21
C LYS A 218 -9.49 -45.78 67.93
N GLY A 219 -9.17 -46.91 67.30
CA GLY A 219 -9.06 -48.20 67.98
C GLY A 219 -7.64 -48.45 68.48
N LEU A 220 -7.59 -49.28 69.52
CA LEU A 220 -6.54 -50.23 69.91
C LEU A 220 -5.17 -49.66 70.32
N ASN A 221 -4.87 -49.80 71.60
CA ASN A 221 -3.59 -50.27 72.12
C ASN A 221 -3.83 -50.90 73.52
N SER A 222 -3.60 -52.20 73.61
CA SER A 222 -3.16 -52.92 74.83
C SER A 222 -1.59 -52.88 74.84
N PRO A 223 -0.81 -53.26 75.88
CA PRO A 223 -1.14 -54.17 77.00
C PRO A 223 -0.44 -53.92 78.37
N THR A 224 -0.71 -54.85 79.32
CA THR A 224 0.01 -55.18 80.58
C THR A 224 0.01 -54.12 81.70
N ASP A 225 -0.15 -54.41 83.00
CA ASP A 225 0.33 -55.54 83.81
C ASP A 225 -0.38 -55.61 85.19
N THR A 226 -0.42 -56.83 85.74
CA THR A 226 -0.48 -57.29 87.14
C THR A 226 -0.96 -56.38 88.29
N ARG A 227 -1.89 -56.89 89.14
CA ARG A 227 -1.63 -57.28 90.55
C ARG A 227 -2.87 -57.78 91.31
N THR A 228 -2.76 -59.01 91.82
CA THR A 228 -3.10 -59.53 93.17
C THR A 228 -4.28 -58.94 93.96
N GLY A 229 -5.14 -59.82 94.47
CA GLY A 229 -5.96 -59.56 95.65
C GLY A 229 -7.11 -60.56 95.87
N ASP A 230 -6.74 -61.76 96.34
CA ASP A 230 -7.44 -62.68 97.27
C ASP A 230 -8.98 -62.71 97.40
N GLY A 231 -9.52 -63.94 97.42
CA GLY A 231 -10.90 -64.27 97.82
C GLY A 231 -11.18 -64.07 99.31
N PRO A 232 -12.32 -64.57 99.86
CA PRO A 232 -12.57 -66.01 99.83
C PRO A 232 -14.04 -66.45 99.61
N THR A 233 -14.12 -67.71 99.21
CA THR A 233 -15.17 -68.71 99.41
C THR A 233 -16.06 -68.51 100.63
N ASN A 234 -17.38 -68.65 100.45
CA ASN A 234 -18.30 -69.24 101.42
C ASN A 234 -19.54 -69.77 100.69
N ASP A 235 -19.51 -71.05 100.39
CA ASP A 235 -20.67 -71.95 100.48
C ASP A 235 -20.49 -72.68 101.83
N PRO A 236 -21.53 -73.10 102.58
CA PRO A 236 -22.56 -73.97 102.00
C PRO A 236 -23.98 -73.88 102.61
N SER A 237 -24.92 -74.45 101.86
CA SER A 237 -26.00 -75.33 102.35
C SER A 237 -26.98 -74.79 103.40
N CYS A 238 -28.24 -74.67 102.99
CA CYS A 238 -29.35 -75.21 103.79
C CYS A 238 -30.52 -75.62 102.89
N ARG A 239 -30.73 -76.94 102.81
CA ARG A 239 -31.96 -77.59 102.36
C ARG A 239 -33.11 -77.24 103.31
N SER A 240 -34.32 -77.40 102.78
CA SER A 240 -35.63 -77.37 103.43
C SER A 240 -36.13 -76.00 103.91
N SER A 241 -37.02 -75.40 103.12
CA SER A 241 -38.37 -75.12 103.59
C SER A 241 -39.20 -74.54 102.44
N THR A 242 -40.31 -75.21 102.13
CA THR A 242 -41.55 -74.63 101.58
C THR A 242 -41.48 -73.90 100.24
N THR A 243 -42.28 -74.42 99.30
CA THR A 243 -42.77 -73.88 98.01
C THR A 243 -42.97 -72.36 97.87
N LYS A 244 -42.91 -71.56 98.94
CA LYS A 244 -43.15 -70.11 98.96
C LYS A 244 -41.93 -69.24 98.58
N ASP A 245 -40.69 -69.70 98.80
CA ASP A 245 -39.50 -68.93 98.43
C ASP A 245 -39.21 -68.99 96.91
N GLY A 246 -39.55 -70.10 96.26
CA GLY A 246 -39.58 -70.18 94.81
C GLY A 246 -40.59 -69.21 94.21
N GLU A 247 -41.79 -69.09 94.79
CA GLU A 247 -42.81 -68.13 94.35
C GLU A 247 -42.36 -66.67 94.50
N PHE A 248 -41.57 -66.34 95.53
CA PHE A 248 -41.00 -65.00 95.70
C PHE A 248 -39.97 -64.66 94.61
N TRP A 249 -39.02 -65.56 94.34
CA TRP A 249 -38.04 -65.34 93.26
C TRP A 249 -38.69 -65.37 91.88
N LEU A 250 -39.68 -66.22 91.62
CA LEU A 250 -40.48 -66.14 90.38
C LEU A 250 -41.23 -64.82 90.25
N ARG A 251 -41.81 -64.29 91.34
CA ARG A 251 -42.51 -62.99 91.32
C ARG A 251 -41.53 -61.83 91.12
N LYS A 252 -40.32 -61.91 91.68
CA LYS A 252 -39.25 -60.93 91.47
C LYS A 252 -38.68 -60.99 90.06
N CYS A 253 -38.42 -62.19 89.52
CA CYS A 253 -38.03 -62.36 88.12
C CYS A 253 -39.12 -61.85 87.17
N HIS A 254 -40.40 -62.14 87.44
CA HIS A 254 -41.52 -61.62 86.64
C HIS A 254 -41.62 -60.09 86.72
N GLN A 255 -41.32 -59.50 87.89
CA GLN A 255 -41.30 -58.05 88.05
C GLN A 255 -40.09 -57.40 87.36
N GLU A 256 -38.93 -58.05 87.37
CA GLU A 256 -37.72 -57.65 86.64
C GLU A 256 -37.92 -57.81 85.12
N ASP A 257 -38.61 -58.85 84.68
CA ASP A 257 -39.01 -59.08 83.28
C ASP A 257 -40.00 -58.00 82.81
N GLU A 258 -41.00 -57.66 83.62
CA GLU A 258 -41.92 -56.55 83.33
C GLU A 258 -41.19 -55.19 83.26
N GLN A 259 -40.22 -54.95 84.15
CA GLN A 259 -39.40 -53.73 84.10
C GLN A 259 -38.48 -53.71 82.88
N SER A 260 -37.90 -54.86 82.54
CA SER A 260 -37.08 -55.06 81.34
C SER A 260 -37.88 -54.82 80.08
N ASP A 261 -39.11 -55.33 79.99
CA ASP A 261 -39.99 -55.16 78.84
C ASP A 261 -40.50 -53.72 78.71
N ARG A 262 -40.78 -53.03 79.82
CA ARG A 262 -41.07 -51.58 79.82
C ARG A 262 -39.88 -50.76 79.31
N LEU A 263 -38.66 -51.12 79.71
CA LEU A 263 -37.44 -50.46 79.24
C LEU A 263 -37.19 -50.73 77.75
N LYS A 264 -37.36 -51.98 77.29
CA LYS A 264 -37.27 -52.35 75.87
C LYS A 264 -38.28 -51.56 75.03
N TYR A 265 -39.54 -51.50 75.46
CA TYR A 265 -40.58 -50.72 74.78
C TYR A 265 -40.23 -49.22 74.73
N CYS A 266 -39.72 -48.66 75.82
CA CYS A 266 -39.29 -47.25 75.86
C CYS A 266 -38.11 -46.97 74.91
N MET A 267 -37.15 -47.89 74.83
CA MET A 267 -36.01 -47.81 73.92
C MET A 267 -36.45 -47.95 72.46
N GLU A 268 -37.31 -48.92 72.16
CA GLU A 268 -37.87 -49.13 70.82
C GLU A 268 -38.70 -47.92 70.35
N GLU A 269 -39.48 -47.28 71.23
CA GLU A 269 -40.19 -46.04 70.90
C GLU A 269 -39.25 -44.85 70.66
N ARG A 270 -38.12 -44.78 71.36
CA ARG A 270 -37.08 -43.77 71.08
C ARG A 270 -36.41 -44.02 69.74
N GLU A 271 -36.12 -45.28 69.42
CA GLU A 271 -35.56 -45.70 68.14
C GLU A 271 -36.52 -45.37 67.00
N ARG A 272 -37.79 -45.78 67.09
CA ARG A 272 -38.85 -45.43 66.11
C ARG A 272 -38.99 -43.92 65.91
N LYS A 273 -38.92 -43.12 66.98
CA LYS A 273 -38.93 -41.65 66.86
C LYS A 273 -37.68 -41.12 66.17
N SER A 274 -36.51 -41.67 66.48
CA SER A 274 -35.24 -41.29 65.85
C SER A 274 -35.22 -41.64 64.35
N GLU A 275 -35.76 -42.80 63.97
CA GLU A 275 -35.90 -43.24 62.58
C GLU A 275 -36.83 -42.33 61.79
N ARG A 276 -38.00 -41.97 62.35
CA ARG A 276 -38.92 -41.02 61.72
C ARG A 276 -38.28 -39.64 61.49
N LEU A 277 -37.43 -39.19 62.42
CA LEU A 277 -36.70 -37.93 62.28
C LEU A 277 -35.61 -38.01 61.22
N LEU A 278 -34.86 -39.11 61.17
CA LEU A 278 -33.86 -39.37 60.13
C LEU A 278 -34.52 -39.44 58.76
N GLU A 279 -35.62 -40.17 58.64
CA GLU A 279 -36.36 -40.30 57.39
C GLU A 279 -36.89 -38.93 56.92
N LYS A 280 -37.43 -38.12 57.84
CA LYS A 280 -37.86 -36.74 57.53
C LYS A 280 -36.68 -35.88 57.05
N ASN A 281 -35.52 -35.97 57.70
CA ASN A 281 -34.30 -35.24 57.32
C ASN A 281 -33.79 -35.70 55.94
N GLU A 282 -33.81 -37.00 55.65
CA GLU A 282 -33.44 -37.51 54.33
C GLU A 282 -34.40 -37.06 53.24
N ARG A 283 -35.72 -37.10 53.49
CA ARG A 283 -36.72 -36.57 52.55
C ARG A 283 -36.49 -35.08 52.28
N GLU A 284 -36.19 -34.30 53.31
CA GLU A 284 -35.89 -32.87 53.20
C GLU A 284 -34.58 -32.62 52.44
N ARG A 285 -33.51 -33.37 52.72
CA ARG A 285 -32.25 -33.32 51.95
C ARG A 285 -32.48 -33.63 50.48
N ARG A 286 -33.26 -34.68 50.16
CA ARG A 286 -33.62 -35.04 48.78
C ARG A 286 -34.42 -33.92 48.10
N ARG A 287 -35.35 -33.27 48.82
CA ARG A 287 -36.09 -32.10 48.31
C ARG A 287 -35.17 -30.91 48.04
N ASN A 288 -34.27 -30.60 48.97
CA ASN A 288 -33.31 -29.51 48.84
C ASN A 288 -32.36 -29.74 47.67
N LEU A 289 -31.90 -30.97 47.45
CA LEU A 289 -31.08 -31.32 46.28
C LEU A 289 -31.83 -31.11 44.96
N ARG A 290 -33.10 -31.52 44.88
CA ARG A 290 -33.93 -31.27 43.69
C ARG A 290 -34.12 -29.77 43.43
N ASN A 291 -34.50 -29.01 44.45
CA ASN A 291 -34.68 -27.56 44.33
C ASN A 291 -33.37 -26.86 43.91
N ALA A 292 -32.23 -27.27 44.48
CA ALA A 292 -30.92 -26.73 44.13
C ALA A 292 -30.53 -27.07 42.68
N HIS A 293 -30.85 -28.27 42.19
CA HIS A 293 -30.66 -28.65 40.79
C HIS A 293 -31.51 -27.78 39.85
N GLU A 294 -32.80 -27.63 40.16
CA GLU A 294 -33.72 -26.77 39.38
C GLU A 294 -33.30 -25.31 39.37
N GLU A 295 -32.77 -24.80 40.49
CA GLU A 295 -32.25 -23.43 40.56
C GLU A 295 -30.98 -23.26 39.71
N ARG A 296 -30.05 -24.24 39.74
CA ARG A 296 -28.87 -24.24 38.86
C ARG A 296 -29.26 -24.26 37.39
N GLU A 297 -30.22 -25.11 37.03
CA GLU A 297 -30.76 -25.19 35.67
C GLU A 297 -31.38 -23.87 35.21
N ARG A 298 -32.18 -23.22 36.06
CA ARG A 298 -32.74 -21.89 35.76
C ARG A 298 -31.66 -20.84 35.56
N ARG A 299 -30.64 -20.81 36.43
CA ARG A 299 -29.50 -19.88 36.29
C ARG A 299 -28.72 -20.14 35.00
N LEU A 300 -28.53 -21.41 34.62
CA LEU A 300 -27.85 -21.77 33.38
C LEU A 300 -28.64 -21.31 32.15
N ARG A 301 -29.96 -21.50 32.14
CA ARG A 301 -30.83 -21.01 31.04
C ARG A 301 -30.77 -19.49 30.91
N GLN A 302 -30.89 -18.76 32.01
CA GLN A 302 -30.76 -17.30 32.01
C GLN A 302 -29.39 -16.84 31.51
N ALA A 303 -28.31 -17.54 31.90
CA ALA A 303 -26.97 -17.23 31.40
C ALA A 303 -26.83 -17.49 29.89
N GLN A 304 -27.44 -18.58 29.38
CA GLN A 304 -27.47 -18.89 27.95
C GLN A 304 -28.29 -17.86 27.16
N GLU A 305 -29.44 -17.43 27.67
CA GLU A 305 -30.26 -16.39 27.05
C GLU A 305 -29.52 -15.06 26.95
N ARG A 306 -28.92 -14.59 28.05
CA ARG A 306 -28.06 -13.39 28.04
C ARG A 306 -26.92 -13.51 27.04
N ARG A 307 -26.30 -14.69 26.95
CA ARG A 307 -25.24 -14.92 25.97
C ARG A 307 -25.78 -14.82 24.54
N ARG A 308 -26.94 -15.41 24.25
CA ARG A 308 -27.59 -15.30 22.93
C ARG A 308 -27.96 -13.86 22.59
N GLU A 309 -28.44 -13.09 23.56
CA GLU A 309 -28.74 -11.66 23.39
C GLU A 309 -27.47 -10.87 23.03
N LEU A 310 -26.38 -11.11 23.76
CA LEU A 310 -25.09 -10.48 23.46
C LEU A 310 -24.56 -10.89 22.07
N GLU A 311 -24.68 -12.16 21.71
CA GLU A 311 -24.29 -12.65 20.38
C GLU A 311 -25.12 -11.96 19.28
N LYS A 312 -26.44 -11.81 19.47
CA LYS A 312 -27.31 -11.06 18.54
C LYS A 312 -26.88 -9.59 18.42
N MET A 313 -26.63 -8.92 19.53
CA MET A 313 -26.18 -7.52 19.54
C MET A 313 -24.82 -7.37 18.85
N LEU A 314 -23.87 -8.27 19.09
CA LEU A 314 -22.58 -8.25 18.40
C LEU A 314 -22.74 -8.44 16.89
N GLU A 315 -23.67 -9.30 16.48
CA GLU A 315 -23.95 -9.53 15.06
C GLU A 315 -24.58 -8.31 14.39
N THR A 316 -25.50 -7.62 15.05
CA THR A 316 -26.06 -6.35 14.52
C THR A 316 -24.98 -5.28 14.41
N TYR A 317 -24.12 -5.12 15.43
CA TYR A 317 -23.01 -4.17 15.37
C TYR A 317 -22.02 -4.50 14.24
N ARG A 318 -21.73 -5.79 14.00
CA ARG A 318 -20.87 -6.20 12.88
C ARG A 318 -21.50 -5.85 11.53
N ARG A 319 -22.79 -6.08 11.37
CA ARG A 319 -23.53 -5.75 10.14
C ARG A 319 -23.53 -4.25 9.88
N GLU A 320 -23.87 -3.44 10.90
CA GLU A 320 -23.83 -1.97 10.80
C GLU A 320 -22.43 -1.46 10.41
N LEU A 321 -21.37 -2.05 10.97
CA LEU A 321 -20.00 -1.71 10.62
C LEU A 321 -19.67 -2.05 9.15
N GLN A 322 -20.16 -3.19 8.66
CA GLN A 322 -20.01 -3.60 7.26
C GLN A 322 -20.76 -2.65 6.33
N GLU A 323 -22.03 -2.35 6.62
CA GLU A 323 -22.84 -1.42 5.85
C GLU A 323 -22.20 -0.02 5.81
N ALA A 324 -21.70 0.47 6.95
CA ALA A 324 -20.99 1.75 6.99
C ALA A 324 -19.74 1.75 6.09
N ARG A 325 -18.97 0.66 6.07
CA ARG A 325 -17.81 0.51 5.17
C ARG A 325 -18.25 0.48 3.71
N GLU A 326 -19.30 -0.27 3.38
CA GLU A 326 -19.84 -0.35 2.02
C GLU A 326 -20.30 1.03 1.53
N ILE A 327 -21.03 1.78 2.35
CA ILE A 327 -21.44 3.16 2.04
C ILE A 327 -20.22 4.05 1.77
N THR A 328 -19.17 3.96 2.60
CA THR A 328 -17.95 4.75 2.37
C THR A 328 -17.25 4.36 1.06
N HIS A 329 -17.21 3.08 0.72
CA HIS A 329 -16.66 2.59 -0.54
C HIS A 329 -17.49 3.03 -1.74
N GLN A 330 -18.82 2.97 -1.65
CA GLN A 330 -19.73 3.44 -2.69
C GLN A 330 -19.55 4.93 -2.96
N ARG A 331 -19.57 5.76 -1.91
CA ARG A 331 -19.30 7.21 -2.04
C ARG A 331 -17.92 7.50 -2.63
N ALA A 332 -16.90 6.72 -2.25
CA ALA A 332 -15.57 6.86 -2.82
C ALA A 332 -15.55 6.52 -4.33
N ARG A 333 -16.27 5.47 -4.75
CA ARG A 333 -16.42 5.08 -6.17
C ARG A 333 -17.16 6.14 -6.96
N GLU A 334 -18.28 6.65 -6.46
CA GLU A 334 -19.04 7.74 -7.09
C GLU A 334 -18.18 9.00 -7.27
N ARG A 335 -17.44 9.40 -6.23
CA ARG A 335 -16.50 10.54 -6.32
C ARG A 335 -15.37 10.29 -7.33
N ALA A 336 -14.86 9.06 -7.41
CA ALA A 336 -13.87 8.70 -8.43
C ALA A 336 -14.47 8.78 -9.85
N TYR A 337 -15.69 8.28 -10.03
CA TYR A 337 -16.41 8.35 -11.31
C TYR A 337 -16.65 9.80 -11.74
N LEU A 338 -17.18 10.64 -10.86
CA LEU A 338 -17.41 12.06 -11.14
C LEU A 338 -16.11 12.78 -11.52
N ARG A 339 -15.03 12.59 -10.76
CA ARG A 339 -13.72 13.17 -11.10
C ARG A 339 -13.21 12.70 -12.45
N SER A 340 -13.35 11.41 -12.76
CA SER A 340 -12.97 10.88 -14.07
C SER A 340 -13.80 11.49 -15.18
N SER A 341 -15.11 11.66 -15.00
CA SER A 341 -16.01 12.27 -15.99
C SER A 341 -15.66 13.75 -16.22
N GLU A 342 -15.44 14.51 -15.14
CA GLU A 342 -15.00 15.91 -15.21
C GLU A 342 -13.66 16.05 -15.92
N GLU A 343 -12.71 15.16 -15.66
CA GLU A 343 -11.41 15.16 -16.33
C GLU A 343 -11.55 14.87 -17.83
N GLN A 344 -12.44 13.96 -18.22
CA GLN A 344 -12.74 13.71 -19.64
C GLN A 344 -13.35 14.94 -20.30
N LEU A 345 -14.30 15.61 -19.64
CA LEU A 345 -14.91 16.83 -20.16
C LEU A 345 -13.87 17.94 -20.33
N ARG A 346 -12.98 18.14 -19.35
CA ARG A 346 -11.84 19.07 -19.45
C ARG A 346 -10.93 18.75 -20.63
N LYS A 347 -10.58 17.47 -20.82
CA LYS A 347 -9.77 17.04 -21.98
C LYS A 347 -10.46 17.34 -23.31
N VAL A 348 -11.77 17.17 -23.40
CA VAL A 348 -12.54 17.52 -24.60
C VAL A 348 -12.54 19.03 -24.84
N GLN A 349 -12.77 19.84 -23.79
CA GLN A 349 -12.71 21.30 -23.88
C GLN A 349 -11.31 21.79 -24.29
N ASP A 350 -10.25 21.27 -23.67
CA ASP A 350 -8.86 21.61 -24.03
C ASP A 350 -8.55 21.26 -25.48
N ARG A 351 -9.06 20.12 -26.00
CA ARG A 351 -8.92 19.76 -27.42
C ARG A 351 -9.66 20.75 -28.31
N GLN A 352 -10.89 21.11 -27.98
CA GLN A 352 -11.67 22.09 -28.74
C GLN A 352 -10.97 23.45 -28.79
N GLN A 353 -10.44 23.92 -27.66
CA GLN A 353 -9.68 25.18 -27.60
C GLN A 353 -8.40 25.11 -28.44
N ARG A 354 -7.65 24.00 -28.38
CA ARG A 354 -6.46 23.80 -29.22
C ARG A 354 -6.82 23.80 -30.70
N GLU A 355 -7.90 23.13 -31.09
CA GLU A 355 -8.38 23.12 -32.47
C GLU A 355 -8.80 24.52 -32.93
N GLN A 356 -9.49 25.30 -32.09
CA GLN A 356 -9.83 26.69 -32.38
C GLN A 356 -8.58 27.54 -32.61
N HIS A 357 -7.59 27.44 -31.71
CA HIS A 357 -6.33 28.16 -31.85
C HIS A 357 -5.56 27.74 -33.11
N ILE A 358 -5.55 26.44 -33.45
CA ILE A 358 -4.94 25.95 -34.69
C ILE A 358 -5.67 26.53 -35.91
N ARG A 359 -7.00 26.59 -35.89
CA ARG A 359 -7.81 27.18 -36.99
C ARG A 359 -7.53 28.67 -37.15
N GLU A 360 -7.44 29.42 -36.06
CA GLU A 360 -7.11 30.85 -36.08
C GLU A 360 -5.70 31.08 -36.62
N ASN A 361 -4.71 30.33 -36.12
CA ASN A 361 -3.36 30.37 -36.63
C ASN A 361 -3.28 30.04 -38.13
N ALA A 362 -4.05 29.04 -38.59
CA ALA A 362 -4.12 28.70 -40.01
C ALA A 362 -4.67 29.85 -40.86
N LYS A 363 -5.70 30.57 -40.39
CA LYS A 363 -6.23 31.76 -41.07
C LYS A 363 -5.18 32.87 -41.15
N ILE A 364 -4.46 33.14 -40.06
CA ILE A 364 -3.37 34.14 -40.04
C ILE A 364 -2.28 33.78 -41.04
N ILE A 365 -1.89 32.50 -41.10
CA ILE A 365 -0.88 32.00 -42.06
C ILE A 365 -1.39 32.18 -43.49
N GLN A 366 -2.65 31.85 -43.78
CA GLN A 366 -3.25 32.04 -45.10
C GLN A 366 -3.27 33.52 -45.52
N GLN A 367 -3.67 34.43 -44.62
CA GLN A 367 -3.66 35.86 -44.89
C GLN A 367 -2.26 36.36 -45.22
N ARG A 368 -1.25 35.97 -44.43
CA ARG A 368 0.15 36.32 -44.71
C ARG A 368 0.63 35.76 -46.05
N GLN A 369 0.22 34.54 -46.42
CA GLN A 369 0.54 33.97 -47.73
C GLN A 369 -0.12 34.74 -48.87
N GLU A 370 -1.37 35.16 -48.71
CA GLU A 370 -2.06 36.00 -49.70
C GLU A 370 -1.43 37.38 -49.83
N GLU A 371 -1.07 38.02 -48.72
CA GLU A 371 -0.34 39.29 -48.71
C GLU A 371 1.00 39.15 -49.42
N TRP A 372 1.75 38.08 -49.14
CA TRP A 372 3.02 37.81 -49.80
C TRP A 372 2.85 37.58 -51.30
N ARG A 373 1.82 36.82 -51.71
CA ARG A 373 1.47 36.64 -53.13
C ARG A 373 1.13 37.97 -53.81
N ARG A 374 0.27 38.79 -53.21
CA ARG A 374 -0.09 40.11 -53.75
C ARG A 374 1.11 41.04 -53.86
N ALA A 375 1.99 41.03 -52.85
CA ALA A 375 3.23 41.82 -52.89
C ALA A 375 4.17 41.34 -54.00
N ALA A 376 4.29 40.03 -54.22
CA ALA A 376 5.08 39.47 -55.32
C ALA A 376 4.50 39.85 -56.69
N GLU A 377 3.19 39.75 -56.87
CA GLU A 377 2.49 40.18 -58.09
C GLU A 377 2.68 41.68 -58.35
N ALA A 378 2.55 42.53 -57.32
CA ALA A 378 2.78 43.97 -57.45
C ALA A 378 4.23 44.29 -57.84
N MET A 379 5.21 43.61 -57.24
CA MET A 379 6.63 43.71 -57.61
C MET A 379 6.86 43.29 -59.07
N GLN A 380 6.21 42.22 -59.52
CA GLN A 380 6.33 41.75 -60.89
C GLN A 380 5.71 42.74 -61.88
N LYS A 381 4.53 43.29 -61.55
CA LYS A 381 3.89 44.34 -62.34
C LYS A 381 4.76 45.60 -62.44
N GLN A 382 5.39 46.03 -61.34
CA GLN A 382 6.32 47.16 -61.38
C GLN A 382 7.53 46.91 -62.29
N LYS A 383 8.06 45.68 -62.30
CA LYS A 383 9.14 45.30 -63.23
C LYS A 383 8.67 45.31 -64.67
N GLU A 384 7.48 44.79 -64.96
CA GLU A 384 6.87 44.81 -66.29
C GLU A 384 6.63 46.24 -66.77
N GLU A 385 6.05 47.12 -65.94
CA GLU A 385 5.87 48.54 -66.24
C GLU A 385 7.20 49.25 -66.49
N HIS A 386 8.25 48.91 -65.73
CA HIS A 386 9.58 49.48 -65.95
C HIS A 386 10.19 49.03 -67.28
N VAL A 387 10.08 47.74 -67.61
CA VAL A 387 10.53 47.19 -68.90
C VAL A 387 9.74 47.83 -70.04
N GLN A 388 8.42 47.99 -69.88
CA GLN A 388 7.55 48.60 -70.88
C GLN A 388 7.95 50.06 -71.16
N LYS A 389 8.15 50.87 -70.11
CA LYS A 389 8.65 52.24 -70.25
C LYS A 389 10.01 52.30 -70.95
N PHE A 390 10.91 51.39 -70.60
CA PHE A 390 12.22 51.31 -71.25
C PHE A 390 12.10 50.97 -72.75
N LEU A 391 11.18 50.07 -73.12
CA LEU A 391 10.91 49.74 -74.52
C LEU A 391 10.30 50.93 -75.27
N GLU A 392 9.34 51.64 -74.66
CA GLU A 392 8.73 52.86 -75.23
C GLU A 392 9.75 53.98 -75.44
N GLU A 393 10.62 54.25 -74.46
CA GLU A 393 11.71 55.22 -74.59
C GLU A 393 12.71 54.82 -75.69
N ARG A 394 13.03 53.53 -75.78
CA ARG A 394 13.91 53.01 -76.83
C ARG A 394 13.29 53.17 -78.21
N GLU A 395 12.00 52.88 -78.36
CA GLU A 395 11.28 53.01 -79.62
C GLU A 395 11.11 54.47 -80.03
N ALA A 396 10.83 55.37 -79.07
CA ALA A 396 10.81 56.82 -79.30
C ALA A 396 12.16 57.32 -79.83
N LYS A 397 13.29 56.91 -79.21
CA LYS A 397 14.64 57.27 -79.69
C LYS A 397 14.94 56.70 -81.08
N ILE A 398 14.51 55.46 -81.36
CA ILE A 398 14.64 54.86 -82.70
C ILE A 398 13.83 55.70 -83.71
N GLN A 399 12.63 56.13 -83.34
CA GLN A 399 11.78 56.93 -84.21
C GLN A 399 12.36 58.34 -84.44
N GLU A 400 12.90 58.99 -83.42
CA GLU A 400 13.65 60.24 -83.56
C GLU A 400 14.84 60.08 -84.51
N SER A 401 15.62 59.02 -84.36
CA SER A 401 16.73 58.71 -85.26
C SER A 401 16.27 58.48 -86.70
N ARG A 402 15.15 57.77 -86.90
CA ARG A 402 14.53 57.58 -88.23
C ARG A 402 14.07 58.90 -88.84
N ASN A 403 13.37 59.74 -88.08
CA ASN A 403 12.89 61.04 -88.54
C ASN A 403 14.08 61.95 -88.92
N LEU A 404 15.15 61.95 -88.11
CA LEU A 404 16.36 62.71 -88.40
C LEU A 404 17.04 62.21 -89.69
N ALA A 405 17.12 60.89 -89.88
CA ALA A 405 17.66 60.29 -91.09
C ALA A 405 16.84 60.68 -92.33
N GLN A 406 15.50 60.66 -92.23
CA GLN A 406 14.60 61.11 -93.30
C GLN A 406 14.76 62.60 -93.60
N ALA A 407 14.84 63.46 -92.59
CA ALA A 407 15.07 64.90 -92.77
C ALA A 407 16.43 65.18 -93.43
N ALA A 408 17.48 64.45 -93.02
CA ALA A 408 18.79 64.54 -93.65
C ALA A 408 18.76 64.07 -95.12
N GLU A 409 18.00 63.03 -95.43
CA GLU A 409 17.81 62.54 -96.80
C GLU A 409 17.06 63.56 -97.66
N GLN A 410 15.99 64.18 -97.14
CA GLN A 410 15.26 65.26 -97.80
C GLN A 410 16.18 66.44 -98.10
N LEU A 411 16.99 66.87 -97.13
CA LEU A 411 17.96 67.96 -97.32
C LEU A 411 18.99 67.61 -98.40
N ARG A 412 19.50 66.37 -98.43
CA ARG A 412 20.40 65.90 -99.50
C ARG A 412 19.70 65.93 -100.86
N ALA A 413 18.46 65.46 -100.95
CA ALA A 413 17.69 65.48 -102.20
C ALA A 413 17.40 66.92 -102.68
N GLU A 414 17.10 67.83 -101.76
CA GLU A 414 16.90 69.25 -102.06
C GLU A 414 18.20 69.91 -102.52
N MET A 415 19.32 69.66 -101.85
CA MET A 415 20.64 70.10 -102.30
C MET A 415 20.98 69.58 -103.70
N GLN A 416 20.69 68.31 -103.99
CA GLN A 416 20.87 67.74 -105.33
C GLN A 416 20.02 68.49 -106.37
N ARG A 417 18.77 68.86 -106.03
CA ARG A 417 17.89 69.65 -106.91
C ARG A 417 18.37 71.08 -107.13
N VAL A 418 18.69 71.83 -106.06
CA VAL A 418 19.04 73.26 -106.13
C VAL A 418 20.35 73.48 -106.90
N TYR A 419 21.33 72.60 -106.69
CA TYR A 419 22.65 72.75 -107.28
C TYR A 419 22.82 71.98 -108.61
N ASN A 420 21.76 71.36 -109.16
CA ASN A 420 21.83 70.44 -110.31
C ASN A 420 23.00 69.44 -110.20
N LEU A 421 23.29 69.00 -108.97
CA LEU A 421 24.31 68.01 -108.72
C LEU A 421 23.71 66.67 -109.11
N ASP A 422 23.91 66.28 -110.37
CA ASP A 422 23.57 64.93 -110.81
C ASP A 422 24.15 63.93 -109.80
N SER A 423 23.30 63.00 -109.35
CA SER A 423 23.71 61.87 -108.53
C SER A 423 24.99 61.28 -109.13
N PHE A 424 25.94 60.86 -108.31
CA PHE A 424 27.17 60.24 -108.79
C PHE A 424 26.86 59.14 -109.81
N ASP A 425 25.80 58.36 -109.62
CA ASP A 425 25.33 57.35 -110.57
C ASP A 425 24.81 57.93 -111.88
N LYS A 426 24.13 59.09 -111.85
CA LYS A 426 23.72 59.81 -113.07
C LYS A 426 24.93 60.39 -113.80
N LYS A 427 25.92 60.93 -113.09
CA LYS A 427 27.18 61.38 -113.69
C LYS A 427 27.98 60.20 -114.25
N ALA A 428 28.01 59.07 -113.57
CA ALA A 428 28.65 57.85 -114.04
C ALA A 428 27.94 57.26 -115.27
N GLN A 429 26.60 57.24 -115.28
CA GLN A 429 25.80 56.86 -116.44
C GLN A 429 25.95 57.85 -117.60
N HIS A 430 26.04 59.15 -117.32
CA HIS A 430 26.31 60.18 -118.33
C HIS A 430 27.71 60.02 -118.93
N VAL A 431 28.74 59.77 -118.10
CA VAL A 431 30.10 59.47 -118.57
C VAL A 431 30.14 58.17 -119.37
N ALA A 432 29.42 57.13 -118.94
CA ALA A 432 29.28 55.88 -119.69
C ALA A 432 28.59 56.10 -121.05
N LEU A 433 27.49 56.85 -121.09
CA LEU A 433 26.78 57.23 -122.32
C LEU A 433 27.64 58.12 -123.24
N VAL A 434 28.40 59.07 -122.70
CA VAL A 434 29.33 59.92 -123.46
C VAL A 434 30.47 59.09 -124.09
N ASN A 435 30.95 58.08 -123.37
CA ASN A 435 31.92 57.12 -123.91
C ASN A 435 31.30 56.19 -124.96
N GLU A 436 30.06 55.71 -124.78
CA GLU A 436 29.37 54.86 -125.76
C GLU A 436 28.94 55.59 -127.03
N LEU A 437 28.62 56.89 -126.94
CA LEU A 437 28.26 57.74 -128.09
C LEU A 437 29.46 58.40 -128.79
N GLY A 438 30.69 58.19 -128.30
CA GLY A 438 31.92 58.63 -128.97
C GLY A 438 32.18 60.14 -128.98
N LEU A 439 31.59 60.91 -128.05
CA LEU A 439 31.68 62.38 -128.02
C LEU A 439 32.71 62.94 -127.01
N GLY A 440 33.41 62.08 -126.28
CA GLY A 440 34.49 62.46 -125.37
C GLY A 440 35.86 62.48 -126.04
N GLY A 441 36.12 63.45 -126.93
CA GLY A 441 37.45 63.59 -127.53
C GLY A 441 37.63 64.76 -128.48
N ALA A 442 37.93 65.95 -127.94
CA ALA A 442 38.85 66.91 -128.57
C ALA A 442 39.17 68.07 -127.60
N SER A 443 40.47 68.27 -127.35
CA SER A 443 41.13 69.34 -126.58
C SER A 443 41.19 69.07 -125.07
N THR A 444 42.30 68.60 -124.49
CA THR A 444 43.71 68.54 -124.91
C THR A 444 44.35 67.23 -124.50
#